data_AF-A0A7H8T2X5-F1
#
_entry.id   AF-A0A7H8T2X5-F1
#
_cell.length_a   1.000
_cell.length_b   1.000
_cell.length_c   1.000
_cell.angle_alpha   90.00
_cell.angle_beta   90.00
_cell.angle_gamma   90.00
#
_symmetry.space_group_name_H-M   'P 1'
#
loop_
_entity.id
_entity.type
_entity.pdbx_description
1 polymer ?
#
loop_
_entity_poly.entity_id
_entity_poly.type
_entity_poly.pdbx_seq_one_letter_code
_entity_poly.pdbx_strand_id
1 'polypeptide(L)'
;MGHGHTHGHGHHHHHGHDHSHDAAAALPAAFDPAVPDEALTPEQQSRRTLLRRAGLLGAGLAAASVVAPAAAAAAPASAASSAPASGGRRSNGFLWLSGDHHIHTQYSSDGKYRVVDQVRQGAKHGMDWLVITDHGSTTHAKIGVDKVNPDIRAARAAYEDTLVFQGLEWNIPGAEHGTVFVHPGSNEVSVLKQFETDYDGSVKNASDSTPANEALAVAGLNFLAEQVQRRKVKDALMLANHPARRGVDSPHEIRNWRDAGRGRQIAIGFEGAPGHQAAGLPAPMGPGRARGIYDNNPSANSFAGYPLESYRTWGGFDWMTATVGGLWDSLLAEGKPWWITANSDSHQVYADTAARGTGGNFETDGRYADPVYGGQIDIAQGDYWPGQYSRTHVGADGFSYAAVMEGIRAGRIWVDHGQLLSALDVRVSGGHRWATLGGALHVRKGTDVTLTVDVAMAGGPNWAGFVPKLARVDVIQGDVTGPVADKDTFSAPTAKVVKSYEVNKSSGAVRLTYDLGRVDRPVYVRLRGTDGNRGAVGAMGAAVDPAGPAIDVVGDADPWRDLWFYSNPVWVLPS
;
A
#
# COMPACT_ATOMS: atom_id res chain seq x y z
N MET A 1 -0.63 -87.63 -12.76
CA MET A 1 0.74 -87.39 -13.28
C MET A 1 0.99 -85.89 -13.24
N GLY A 2 2.11 -85.44 -12.64
CA GLY A 2 2.74 -84.10 -12.75
C GLY A 2 1.94 -82.89 -12.25
N HIS A 3 2.31 -82.21 -11.15
CA HIS A 3 3.31 -81.12 -11.02
C HIS A 3 3.06 -79.95 -12.01
N GLY A 4 2.98 -78.66 -11.66
CA GLY A 4 3.10 -77.91 -10.40
C GLY A 4 3.16 -76.39 -10.71
N HIS A 5 3.01 -75.56 -9.66
CA HIS A 5 3.45 -74.14 -9.51
C HIS A 5 2.75 -73.07 -10.40
N THR A 6 2.48 -71.81 -10.00
CA THR A 6 2.65 -70.95 -8.81
C THR A 6 1.85 -69.67 -9.08
N HIS A 7 1.23 -69.06 -8.07
CA HIS A 7 0.61 -67.73 -8.17
C HIS A 7 1.56 -66.64 -7.61
N GLY A 8 1.68 -65.53 -8.33
CA GLY A 8 2.24 -64.23 -7.93
C GLY A 8 1.67 -63.17 -8.89
N HIS A 9 1.51 -61.88 -8.62
CA HIS A 9 1.82 -61.03 -7.47
C HIS A 9 0.70 -59.97 -7.39
N GLY A 10 0.26 -59.62 -6.18
CA GLY A 10 -0.51 -58.41 -5.93
C GLY A 10 0.45 -57.25 -5.63
N HIS A 11 0.48 -56.24 -6.48
CA HIS A 11 1.21 -55.00 -6.22
C HIS A 11 0.31 -54.04 -5.41
N HIS A 12 0.70 -53.80 -4.17
CA HIS A 12 0.21 -52.68 -3.36
C HIS A 12 0.93 -51.39 -3.80
N HIS A 13 0.19 -50.42 -4.34
CA HIS A 13 0.67 -49.05 -4.47
C HIS A 13 0.25 -48.27 -3.23
N HIS A 14 1.22 -47.97 -2.36
CA HIS A 14 1.09 -46.94 -1.33
C HIS A 14 1.19 -45.58 -2.02
N HIS A 15 0.08 -44.85 -2.10
CA HIS A 15 0.10 -43.41 -2.36
C HIS A 15 0.28 -42.70 -1.02
N GLY A 16 1.52 -42.27 -0.74
CA GLY A 16 1.78 -41.26 0.29
C GLY A 16 1.28 -39.92 -0.23
N HIS A 17 0.12 -39.47 0.26
CA HIS A 17 -0.31 -38.09 0.10
C HIS A 17 0.49 -37.25 1.10
N ASP A 18 1.47 -36.51 0.58
CA ASP A 18 2.17 -35.48 1.34
C ASP A 18 1.21 -34.28 1.48
N HIS A 19 0.45 -34.28 2.58
CA HIS A 19 -0.33 -33.13 2.99
C HIS A 19 0.61 -32.14 3.67
N SER A 20 1.27 -31.28 2.89
CA SER A 20 1.93 -30.10 3.43
C SER A 20 0.84 -29.14 3.92
N HIS A 21 0.44 -29.31 5.17
CA HIS A 21 -0.19 -28.24 5.92
C HIS A 21 0.85 -27.10 6.00
N ASP A 22 0.57 -25.98 5.34
CA ASP A 22 1.33 -24.74 5.49
C ASP A 22 1.30 -24.35 6.98
N ALA A 23 2.30 -24.80 7.74
CA ALA A 23 2.64 -24.21 9.01
C ALA A 23 2.90 -22.72 8.74
N ALA A 24 2.37 -21.84 9.59
CA ALA A 24 2.63 -20.41 9.47
C ALA A 24 4.14 -20.20 9.25
N ALA A 25 4.51 -19.58 8.12
CA ALA A 25 5.91 -19.33 7.79
C ALA A 25 6.57 -18.66 9.00
N ALA A 26 7.74 -19.17 9.38
CA ALA A 26 8.51 -18.58 10.46
C ALA A 26 8.68 -17.08 10.19
N LEU A 27 8.58 -16.26 11.25
CA LEU A 27 8.83 -14.83 11.09
C LEU A 27 10.25 -14.63 10.57
N PRO A 28 10.47 -13.67 9.65
CA PRO A 28 11.82 -13.36 9.20
C PRO A 28 12.67 -12.94 10.39
N ALA A 29 13.99 -13.16 10.30
CA ALA A 29 14.89 -13.04 11.45
C ALA A 29 14.81 -11.65 12.11
N ALA A 30 14.63 -10.60 11.31
CA ALA A 30 14.46 -9.24 11.81
C ALA A 30 13.22 -9.07 12.73
N PHE A 31 12.15 -9.86 12.52
CA PHE A 31 10.89 -9.85 13.28
C PHE A 31 10.85 -10.86 14.43
N ASP A 32 11.72 -11.86 14.43
CA ASP A 32 11.72 -12.91 15.46
C ASP A 32 12.57 -12.49 16.66
N PRO A 33 11.97 -12.16 17.83
CA PRO A 33 12.73 -11.77 19.01
C PRO A 33 13.62 -12.89 19.57
N ALA A 34 13.43 -14.15 19.14
CA ALA A 34 14.28 -15.28 19.55
C ALA A 34 15.64 -15.30 18.84
N VAL A 35 15.79 -14.65 17.68
CA VAL A 35 17.08 -14.54 16.97
C VAL A 35 17.91 -13.42 17.62
N PRO A 36 19.14 -13.66 18.10
CA PRO A 36 19.98 -12.63 18.72
C PRO A 36 20.49 -11.62 17.68
N ASP A 37 20.78 -10.37 18.11
CA ASP A 37 21.17 -9.28 17.19
C ASP A 37 22.47 -9.59 16.44
N GLU A 38 23.40 -10.32 17.07
CA GLU A 38 24.69 -10.71 16.48
C GLU A 38 24.54 -11.74 15.35
N ALA A 39 23.39 -12.43 15.28
CA ALA A 39 23.09 -13.39 14.22
C ALA A 39 22.43 -12.74 12.99
N LEU A 40 22.11 -11.45 13.05
CA LEU A 40 21.45 -10.72 11.98
C LEU A 40 22.47 -10.11 11.01
N THR A 41 22.13 -10.08 9.71
CA THR A 41 22.86 -9.25 8.74
C THR A 41 22.71 -7.76 9.06
N PRO A 42 23.59 -6.87 8.55
CA PRO A 42 23.44 -5.43 8.73
C PRO A 42 22.06 -4.88 8.32
N GLU A 43 21.49 -5.39 7.23
CA GLU A 43 20.16 -5.02 6.75
C GLU A 43 19.08 -5.46 7.74
N GLN A 44 19.17 -6.70 8.23
CA GLN A 44 18.25 -7.24 9.25
C GLN A 44 18.34 -6.50 10.58
N GLN A 45 19.55 -6.10 11.00
CA GLN A 45 19.75 -5.28 12.20
C GLN A 45 19.14 -3.89 12.04
N SER A 46 19.35 -3.24 10.90
CA SER A 46 18.75 -1.95 10.57
C SER A 46 17.21 -2.04 10.64
N ARG A 47 16.65 -3.08 10.02
CA ARG A 47 15.20 -3.33 10.03
C ARG A 47 14.65 -3.64 11.41
N ARG A 48 15.32 -4.50 12.19
CA ARG A 48 14.93 -4.75 13.58
C ARG A 48 14.99 -3.48 14.42
N THR A 49 16.00 -2.64 14.21
CA THR A 49 16.13 -1.35 14.88
C THR A 49 14.95 -0.44 14.55
N LEU A 50 14.54 -0.37 13.28
CA LEU A 50 13.34 0.36 12.85
C LEU A 50 12.08 -0.18 13.56
N LEU A 51 11.89 -1.50 13.57
CA LEU A 51 10.75 -2.16 14.20
C LEU A 51 10.71 -1.95 15.73
N ARG A 52 11.85 -2.02 16.42
CA ARG A 52 11.97 -1.72 17.85
C ARG A 52 11.63 -0.26 18.14
N ARG A 53 12.11 0.68 17.30
CA ARG A 53 11.79 2.11 17.40
C ARG A 53 10.30 2.40 17.16
N ALA A 54 9.65 1.62 16.31
CA ALA A 54 8.21 1.67 16.08
C ALA A 54 7.38 1.01 17.21
N GLY A 55 8.02 0.40 18.21
CA GLY A 55 7.34 -0.33 19.27
C GLY A 55 6.73 -1.67 18.82
N LEU A 56 7.05 -2.11 17.59
CA LEU A 56 6.51 -3.34 16.98
C LEU A 56 7.23 -4.61 17.43
N LEU A 57 8.42 -4.46 18.04
CA LEU A 57 9.16 -5.51 18.73
C LEU A 57 9.45 -5.02 20.15
N GLY A 58 8.51 -5.26 21.07
CA GLY A 58 8.63 -4.82 22.46
C GLY A 58 9.95 -5.26 23.12
N ALA A 59 10.55 -4.34 23.88
CA ALA A 59 11.81 -4.54 24.59
C ALA A 59 11.78 -5.75 25.53
N GLY A 60 12.62 -6.74 25.26
CA GLY A 60 12.81 -7.89 26.13
C GLY A 60 13.95 -8.75 25.64
N LEU A 61 15.16 -8.45 26.13
CA LEU A 61 16.30 -9.35 26.40
C LEU A 61 17.57 -8.50 26.58
N ALA A 62 17.72 -7.86 27.76
CA ALA A 62 19.05 -7.53 28.24
C ALA A 62 19.56 -8.76 28.99
N ALA A 63 20.38 -9.57 28.32
CA ALA A 63 21.06 -10.70 28.94
C ALA A 63 22.06 -10.18 29.98
N ALA A 64 21.96 -10.74 31.18
CA ALA A 64 22.78 -10.39 32.33
C ALA A 64 24.25 -10.80 32.13
N SER A 65 25.16 -9.86 32.37
CA SER A 65 26.53 -10.16 32.81
C SER A 65 26.83 -9.29 34.03
N VAL A 66 26.81 -9.95 35.19
CA VAL A 66 27.27 -9.43 36.48
C VAL A 66 28.80 -9.38 36.51
N VAL A 67 29.39 -8.29 37.05
CA VAL A 67 30.36 -8.29 38.18
C VAL A 67 30.89 -6.84 38.47
N ALA A 68 30.69 -6.40 39.73
CA ALA A 68 31.44 -5.41 40.56
C ALA A 68 31.10 -3.89 40.50
N PRO A 69 31.36 -3.09 41.59
CA PRO A 69 30.31 -2.27 42.21
C PRO A 69 30.60 -0.76 42.38
N ALA A 70 29.51 -0.06 42.76
CA ALA A 70 29.43 1.18 43.56
C ALA A 70 29.85 2.54 42.96
N ALA A 71 28.86 3.40 42.70
CA ALA A 71 28.70 4.71 43.34
C ALA A 71 27.32 5.31 43.01
N ALA A 72 26.72 5.98 43.99
CA ALA A 72 25.33 6.39 44.06
C ALA A 72 25.00 7.71 43.33
N ALA A 73 23.80 7.79 42.75
CA ALA A 73 23.01 9.02 42.66
C ALA A 73 21.53 8.69 42.44
N ALA A 74 20.66 9.26 43.27
CA ALA A 74 19.23 8.99 43.35
C ALA A 74 18.41 9.71 42.27
N ALA A 75 17.35 9.05 41.77
CA ALA A 75 16.18 9.67 41.14
C ALA A 75 14.94 8.75 41.35
N PRO A 76 13.72 9.32 41.48
CA PRO A 76 12.59 8.65 42.13
C PRO A 76 11.79 7.70 41.22
N ALA A 77 11.02 6.85 41.89
CA ALA A 77 10.28 5.71 41.38
C ALA A 77 9.24 6.04 40.29
N SER A 78 9.33 5.33 39.17
CA SER A 78 8.22 5.12 38.25
C SER A 78 7.42 3.89 38.69
N ALA A 79 6.11 4.09 38.85
CA ALA A 79 5.16 3.08 39.25
C ALA A 79 5.09 1.94 38.22
N ALA A 80 5.09 0.71 38.74
CA ALA A 80 4.92 -0.52 38.00
C ALA A 80 3.59 -0.56 37.25
N SER A 81 3.63 -0.90 35.97
CA SER A 81 2.52 -1.54 35.27
C SER A 81 2.90 -3.00 34.99
N SER A 82 2.02 -3.88 35.44
CA SER A 82 2.08 -5.33 35.42
C SER A 82 2.32 -5.90 34.02
N ALA A 83 3.39 -6.69 33.88
CA ALA A 83 3.56 -7.65 32.80
C ALA A 83 2.62 -8.85 32.98
N PRO A 84 2.11 -9.45 31.88
CA PRO A 84 1.80 -10.87 31.85
C PRO A 84 2.88 -11.66 31.10
N ALA A 85 3.06 -12.87 31.61
CA ALA A 85 4.06 -13.86 31.26
C ALA A 85 4.03 -14.36 29.80
N SER A 86 5.22 -14.83 29.43
CA SER A 86 5.57 -15.79 28.38
C SER A 86 4.49 -16.81 27.96
N GLY A 87 4.34 -16.99 26.64
CA GLY A 87 3.72 -18.16 26.02
C GLY A 87 2.82 -17.80 24.84
N GLY A 88 3.07 -18.38 23.67
CA GLY A 88 2.39 -18.09 22.40
C GLY A 88 0.87 -17.98 22.45
N ARG A 89 0.37 -16.75 22.31
CA ARG A 89 -0.88 -16.34 21.65
C ARG A 89 -0.84 -14.82 21.54
N ARG A 90 -0.79 -14.25 20.32
CA ARG A 90 -0.94 -12.80 20.11
C ARG A 90 -2.32 -12.40 20.61
N SER A 91 -2.43 -11.75 21.76
CA SER A 91 -3.70 -11.23 22.24
C SER A 91 -4.02 -9.93 21.49
N ASN A 92 -4.69 -10.08 20.34
CA ASN A 92 -5.47 -9.06 19.62
C ASN A 92 -4.71 -7.95 18.86
N GLY A 93 -3.81 -8.31 17.92
CA GLY A 93 -3.18 -7.34 17.00
C GLY A 93 -2.59 -7.96 15.73
N PHE A 94 -2.39 -7.13 14.70
CA PHE A 94 -1.78 -7.52 13.41
C PHE A 94 -0.27 -7.27 13.39
N LEU A 95 0.43 -7.96 12.49
CA LEU A 95 1.77 -7.58 12.06
C LEU A 95 1.64 -6.51 10.98
N TRP A 96 2.04 -5.28 11.29
CA TRP A 96 2.03 -4.19 10.30
C TRP A 96 3.25 -4.30 9.41
N LEU A 97 3.00 -4.49 8.11
CA LEU A 97 4.02 -4.66 7.07
C LEU A 97 3.99 -3.49 6.09
N SER A 98 5.08 -2.74 6.01
CA SER A 98 5.25 -1.66 5.04
C SER A 98 5.56 -2.22 3.66
N GLY A 99 5.05 -1.61 2.60
CA GLY A 99 5.40 -2.00 1.25
C GLY A 99 4.98 -0.99 0.20
N ASP A 100 5.24 -1.39 -1.03
CA ASP A 100 5.05 -0.61 -2.25
C ASP A 100 4.61 -1.55 -3.37
N HIS A 101 3.56 -1.15 -4.09
CA HIS A 101 2.93 -2.00 -5.08
C HIS A 101 3.12 -1.53 -6.53
N HIS A 102 3.86 -0.43 -6.77
CA HIS A 102 3.99 0.15 -8.10
C HIS A 102 5.45 0.54 -8.36
N ILE A 103 6.19 -0.38 -8.99
CA ILE A 103 7.64 -0.30 -9.15
C ILE A 103 8.04 -0.83 -10.51
N HIS A 104 8.89 -0.08 -11.19
CA HIS A 104 9.33 -0.38 -12.54
C HIS A 104 10.81 -0.71 -12.58
N THR A 105 11.18 -1.47 -13.61
CA THR A 105 12.54 -1.97 -13.80
C THR A 105 12.97 -1.76 -15.24
N GLN A 106 14.17 -2.21 -15.58
CA GLN A 106 14.66 -2.19 -16.96
C GLN A 106 13.81 -3.04 -17.92
N TYR A 107 12.84 -3.81 -17.42
CA TYR A 107 11.82 -4.52 -18.21
C TYR A 107 10.58 -3.66 -18.52
N SER A 108 10.54 -2.41 -18.07
CA SER A 108 9.62 -1.37 -18.52
C SER A 108 10.28 -0.45 -19.55
N SER A 109 9.49 0.21 -20.39
CA SER A 109 9.99 1.10 -21.46
C SER A 109 10.67 2.38 -20.94
N ASP A 110 10.39 2.75 -19.70
CA ASP A 110 10.84 3.96 -19.02
C ASP A 110 11.59 3.67 -17.70
N GLY A 111 11.60 2.42 -17.25
CA GLY A 111 12.39 2.00 -16.09
C GLY A 111 13.89 1.87 -16.39
N LYS A 112 14.70 1.99 -15.33
CA LYS A 112 16.17 2.02 -15.41
C LYS A 112 16.85 0.88 -14.64
N TYR A 113 16.26 0.44 -13.54
CA TYR A 113 16.94 -0.39 -12.55
C TYR A 113 16.65 -1.87 -12.72
N ARG A 114 17.56 -2.74 -12.28
CA ARG A 114 17.28 -4.18 -12.21
C ARG A 114 16.28 -4.45 -11.08
N VAL A 115 15.57 -5.57 -11.16
CA VAL A 115 14.70 -6.05 -10.07
C VAL A 115 15.44 -6.06 -8.73
N VAL A 116 16.67 -6.59 -8.72
CA VAL A 116 17.49 -6.68 -7.49
C VAL A 116 17.88 -5.31 -6.93
N ASP A 117 18.04 -4.29 -7.77
CA ASP A 117 18.35 -2.93 -7.30
C ASP A 117 17.14 -2.32 -6.60
N GLN A 118 15.95 -2.47 -7.17
CA GLN A 118 14.70 -2.02 -6.56
C GLN A 118 14.44 -2.72 -5.22
N VAL A 119 14.57 -4.05 -5.19
CA VAL A 119 14.36 -4.84 -3.96
C VAL A 119 15.38 -4.49 -2.88
N ARG A 120 16.65 -4.30 -3.25
CA ARG A 120 17.69 -3.83 -2.31
C ARG A 120 17.34 -2.49 -1.69
N GLN A 121 16.92 -1.53 -2.50
CA GLN A 121 16.60 -0.18 -2.01
C GLN A 121 15.32 -0.20 -1.17
N GLY A 122 14.29 -0.93 -1.59
CA GLY A 122 13.08 -1.14 -0.78
C GLY A 122 13.41 -1.76 0.58
N ALA A 123 14.20 -2.83 0.63
CA ALA A 123 14.63 -3.46 1.88
C ALA A 123 15.43 -2.48 2.77
N LYS A 124 16.34 -1.71 2.18
CA LYS A 124 17.09 -0.65 2.88
C LYS A 124 16.18 0.42 3.48
N HIS A 125 15.09 0.76 2.80
CA HIS A 125 14.11 1.74 3.26
C HIS A 125 13.00 1.12 4.16
N GLY A 126 13.15 -0.14 4.55
CA GLY A 126 12.26 -0.81 5.50
C GLY A 126 11.01 -1.41 4.88
N MET A 127 11.01 -1.69 3.57
CA MET A 127 9.89 -2.36 2.90
C MET A 127 9.92 -3.87 3.18
N ASP A 128 8.78 -4.37 3.62
CA ASP A 128 8.53 -5.75 3.95
C ASP A 128 7.96 -6.55 2.78
N TRP A 129 7.30 -5.86 1.85
CA TRP A 129 6.80 -6.43 0.61
C TRP A 129 6.89 -5.40 -0.53
N LEU A 130 7.08 -5.90 -1.75
CA LEU A 130 7.23 -5.10 -2.97
C LEU A 130 6.50 -5.80 -4.11
N VAL A 131 5.89 -5.05 -5.02
CA VAL A 131 5.35 -5.58 -6.28
C VAL A 131 6.13 -4.96 -7.44
N ILE A 132 6.71 -5.79 -8.29
CA ILE A 132 7.33 -5.35 -9.55
C ILE A 132 6.25 -5.34 -10.63
N THR A 133 6.00 -4.18 -11.24
CA THR A 133 4.85 -3.89 -12.10
C THR A 133 5.27 -3.14 -13.35
N ASP A 134 6.21 -3.70 -14.12
CA ASP A 134 6.63 -3.09 -15.40
C ASP A 134 5.43 -2.81 -16.32
N HIS A 135 5.51 -1.76 -17.15
CA HIS A 135 4.43 -1.33 -18.03
C HIS A 135 3.94 -2.43 -19.00
N GLY A 136 2.62 -2.59 -19.06
CA GLY A 136 1.97 -3.33 -20.14
C GLY A 136 2.28 -2.73 -21.51
N SER A 137 2.73 -3.58 -22.44
CA SER A 137 2.99 -3.16 -23.82
C SER A 137 3.00 -4.36 -24.76
N THR A 138 2.90 -4.13 -26.07
CA THR A 138 3.02 -5.22 -27.06
C THR A 138 4.33 -5.99 -26.91
N THR A 139 5.42 -5.31 -26.57
CA THR A 139 6.74 -5.89 -26.38
C THR A 139 6.84 -6.65 -25.05
N HIS A 140 6.33 -6.06 -23.96
CA HIS A 140 6.31 -6.69 -22.66
C HIS A 140 5.44 -7.95 -22.63
N ALA A 141 4.24 -7.91 -23.20
CA ALA A 141 3.34 -9.07 -23.33
C ALA A 141 3.98 -10.24 -24.11
N LYS A 142 4.79 -9.94 -25.13
CA LYS A 142 5.46 -10.96 -25.96
C LYS A 142 6.68 -11.55 -25.27
N ILE A 143 7.46 -10.74 -24.57
CA ILE A 143 8.83 -11.06 -24.14
C ILE A 143 9.08 -10.73 -22.66
N GLY A 144 8.68 -9.54 -22.20
CA GLY A 144 9.02 -8.98 -20.89
C GLY A 144 8.54 -9.81 -19.70
N VAL A 145 7.26 -10.22 -19.69
CA VAL A 145 6.65 -10.99 -18.58
C VAL A 145 7.45 -12.26 -18.23
N ASP A 146 7.93 -12.96 -19.26
CA ASP A 146 8.73 -14.18 -19.10
C ASP A 146 10.16 -13.88 -18.64
N LYS A 147 10.75 -12.77 -19.13
CA LYS A 147 12.14 -12.41 -18.81
C LYS A 147 12.32 -11.80 -17.43
N VAL A 148 11.32 -11.11 -16.89
CA VAL A 148 11.41 -10.51 -15.54
C VAL A 148 11.30 -11.57 -14.43
N ASN A 149 10.56 -12.67 -14.63
CA ASN A 149 10.31 -13.67 -13.58
C ASN A 149 11.59 -14.33 -13.01
N PRO A 150 12.58 -14.75 -13.82
CA PRO A 150 13.85 -15.25 -13.31
C PRO A 150 14.54 -14.27 -12.34
N ASP A 151 14.54 -12.97 -12.67
CA ASP A 151 15.15 -11.94 -11.81
C ASP A 151 14.34 -11.69 -10.54
N ILE A 152 13.01 -11.79 -10.61
CA ILE A 152 12.14 -11.78 -9.43
C ILE A 152 12.43 -12.97 -8.52
N ARG A 153 12.56 -14.18 -9.08
CA ARG A 153 12.91 -15.38 -8.29
C ARG A 153 14.29 -15.27 -7.66
N ALA A 154 15.26 -14.71 -8.38
CA ALA A 154 16.58 -14.43 -7.82
C ALA A 154 16.51 -13.40 -6.68
N ALA A 155 15.72 -12.34 -6.83
CA ALA A 155 15.53 -11.34 -5.77
C ALA A 155 14.82 -11.90 -4.54
N ARG A 156 13.81 -12.77 -4.71
CA ARG A 156 13.16 -13.50 -3.59
C ARG A 156 14.17 -14.33 -2.79
N ALA A 157 15.11 -14.99 -3.46
CA ALA A 157 16.16 -15.76 -2.81
C ALA A 157 17.24 -14.89 -2.15
N ALA A 158 17.55 -13.72 -2.73
CA ALA A 158 18.56 -12.81 -2.20
C ALA A 158 18.07 -11.96 -1.00
N TYR A 159 16.75 -11.73 -0.91
CA TYR A 159 16.13 -10.89 0.12
C TYR A 159 14.96 -11.63 0.78
N GLU A 160 15.26 -12.70 1.51
CA GLU A 160 14.25 -13.58 2.12
C GLU A 160 13.34 -12.86 3.14
N ASP A 161 13.83 -11.78 3.75
CA ASP A 161 13.00 -10.95 4.62
C ASP A 161 12.08 -9.98 3.86
N THR A 162 12.11 -9.91 2.52
CA THR A 162 11.24 -9.00 1.73
C THR A 162 10.41 -9.79 0.72
N LEU A 163 9.09 -9.75 0.86
CA LEU A 163 8.17 -10.46 -0.03
C LEU A 163 8.07 -9.76 -1.39
N VAL A 164 8.68 -10.33 -2.43
CA VAL A 164 8.62 -9.76 -3.79
C VAL A 164 7.52 -10.45 -4.62
N PHE A 165 6.50 -9.70 -5.02
CA PHE A 165 5.46 -10.13 -5.95
C PHE A 165 5.83 -9.78 -7.39
N GLN A 166 5.36 -10.58 -8.35
CA GLN A 166 5.31 -10.18 -9.75
C GLN A 166 3.91 -9.64 -10.06
N GLY A 167 3.86 -8.51 -10.74
CA GLY A 167 2.66 -7.90 -11.27
C GLY A 167 2.89 -7.31 -12.64
N LEU A 168 2.03 -6.35 -12.98
CA LEU A 168 1.96 -5.61 -14.23
C LEU A 168 1.35 -4.24 -13.90
N GLU A 169 1.89 -3.17 -14.45
CA GLU A 169 1.09 -1.94 -14.56
C GLU A 169 0.21 -2.07 -15.80
N TRP A 170 -1.05 -2.39 -15.53
CA TRP A 170 -2.09 -2.58 -16.52
C TRP A 170 -2.51 -1.24 -17.09
N ASN A 171 -2.45 -1.06 -18.41
CA ASN A 171 -3.17 0.03 -19.07
C ASN A 171 -4.65 -0.32 -19.01
N ILE A 172 -5.43 0.28 -18.13
CA ILE A 172 -6.84 -0.07 -17.96
C ILE A 172 -7.57 0.37 -19.24
N PRO A 173 -8.26 -0.52 -19.97
CA PRO A 173 -9.05 -0.12 -21.12
C PRO A 173 -10.05 1.00 -20.78
N GLY A 174 -9.98 2.10 -21.53
CA GLY A 174 -10.84 3.29 -21.37
C GLY A 174 -10.45 4.24 -20.23
N ALA A 175 -9.45 3.89 -19.43
CA ALA A 175 -9.06 4.56 -18.21
C ALA A 175 -7.53 4.79 -18.17
N GLU A 176 -6.99 5.14 -17.00
CA GLU A 176 -5.54 5.33 -16.84
C GLU A 176 -4.81 4.00 -16.62
N HIS A 177 -4.09 3.82 -15.52
CA HIS A 177 -3.35 2.58 -15.25
C HIS A 177 -3.82 1.94 -13.96
N GLY A 178 -3.42 0.69 -13.74
CA GLY A 178 -3.65 -0.02 -12.50
C GLY A 178 -2.60 -1.06 -12.21
N THR A 179 -2.18 -1.14 -10.96
CA THR A 179 -1.39 -2.24 -10.45
C THR A 179 -2.21 -3.51 -10.49
N VAL A 180 -1.75 -4.54 -11.21
CA VAL A 180 -2.29 -5.91 -11.14
C VAL A 180 -1.21 -6.86 -10.68
N PHE A 181 -1.48 -7.68 -9.66
CA PHE A 181 -0.54 -8.71 -9.23
C PHE A 181 -1.25 -9.94 -8.68
N VAL A 182 -0.54 -11.06 -8.72
CA VAL A 182 -1.06 -12.36 -8.33
C VAL A 182 -0.22 -12.95 -7.21
N HIS A 183 -0.83 -13.85 -6.43
CA HIS A 183 -0.09 -14.63 -5.45
C HIS A 183 1.00 -15.44 -6.17
N PRO A 184 2.26 -15.41 -5.71
CA PRO A 184 3.33 -16.18 -6.32
C PRO A 184 3.04 -17.67 -6.37
N GLY A 185 3.38 -18.31 -7.49
CA GLY A 185 3.13 -19.72 -7.71
C GLY A 185 3.47 -20.15 -9.12
N SER A 186 3.29 -21.45 -9.41
CA SER A 186 3.70 -22.05 -10.69
C SER A 186 3.03 -21.45 -11.92
N ASN A 187 1.90 -20.76 -11.76
CA ASN A 187 1.14 -20.16 -12.87
C ASN A 187 1.19 -18.63 -12.87
N GLU A 188 1.98 -17.97 -12.00
CA GLU A 188 2.00 -16.50 -11.87
C GLU A 188 2.27 -15.83 -13.23
N VAL A 189 3.31 -16.30 -13.94
CA VAL A 189 3.72 -15.80 -15.26
C VAL A 189 2.64 -16.04 -16.31
N SER A 190 2.09 -17.27 -16.37
CA SER A 190 1.11 -17.62 -17.40
C SER A 190 -0.20 -16.82 -17.27
N VAL A 191 -0.64 -16.55 -16.04
CA VAL A 191 -1.85 -15.76 -15.80
C VAL A 191 -1.62 -14.29 -16.11
N LEU A 192 -0.50 -13.71 -15.67
CA LEU A 192 -0.16 -12.31 -15.97
C LEU A 192 0.01 -12.08 -17.48
N LYS A 193 0.72 -12.98 -18.16
CA LYS A 193 0.92 -12.90 -19.61
C LYS A 193 -0.39 -12.97 -20.39
N GLN A 194 -1.28 -13.89 -20.02
CA GLN A 194 -2.59 -13.99 -20.65
C GLN A 194 -3.42 -12.73 -20.37
N PHE A 195 -3.42 -12.25 -19.13
CA PHE A 195 -4.15 -11.03 -18.75
C PHE A 195 -3.69 -9.83 -19.59
N GLU A 196 -2.39 -9.60 -19.69
CA GLU A 196 -1.83 -8.50 -20.50
C GLU A 196 -2.19 -8.65 -21.98
N THR A 197 -2.05 -9.86 -22.54
CA THR A 197 -2.34 -10.11 -23.96
C THR A 197 -3.80 -9.85 -24.32
N ASP A 198 -4.72 -10.24 -23.43
CA ASP A 198 -6.15 -10.26 -23.73
C ASP A 198 -6.86 -8.96 -23.32
N TYR A 199 -6.36 -8.26 -22.28
CA TYR A 199 -7.09 -7.19 -21.61
C TYR A 199 -6.30 -5.88 -21.40
N ASP A 200 -5.02 -5.77 -21.79
CA ASP A 200 -4.28 -4.52 -21.68
C ASP A 200 -4.70 -3.48 -22.73
N GLY A 201 -4.99 -2.26 -22.30
CA GLY A 201 -5.47 -1.17 -23.15
C GLY A 201 -4.51 -0.81 -24.27
N SER A 202 -3.21 -0.82 -24.03
CA SER A 202 -2.20 -0.52 -25.07
C SER A 202 -2.04 -1.69 -26.04
N VAL A 203 -2.10 -2.93 -25.57
CA VAL A 203 -2.07 -4.13 -26.43
C VAL A 203 -3.32 -4.25 -27.30
N LYS A 204 -4.47 -3.82 -26.79
CA LYS A 204 -5.78 -3.93 -27.46
C LYS A 204 -6.19 -2.67 -28.24
N ASN A 205 -5.38 -1.62 -28.24
CA ASN A 205 -5.74 -0.29 -28.76
C ASN A 205 -7.07 0.22 -28.18
N ALA A 206 -7.23 0.09 -26.87
CA ALA A 206 -8.46 0.34 -26.11
C ALA A 206 -8.30 1.48 -25.09
N SER A 207 -7.48 2.50 -25.39
CA SER A 207 -7.23 3.64 -24.50
C SER A 207 -8.33 4.70 -24.49
N ASP A 208 -9.20 4.72 -25.50
CA ASP A 208 -10.27 5.72 -25.59
C ASP A 208 -11.41 5.41 -24.63
N SER A 209 -11.97 6.45 -24.00
CA SER A 209 -13.09 6.31 -23.06
C SER A 209 -14.39 6.01 -23.83
N THR A 210 -14.64 4.72 -24.02
CA THR A 210 -15.82 4.21 -24.73
C THR A 210 -16.45 3.07 -23.93
N PRO A 211 -17.79 2.86 -24.02
CA PRO A 211 -18.46 1.76 -23.32
C PRO A 211 -17.89 0.37 -23.64
N ALA A 212 -17.33 0.19 -24.84
CA ALA A 212 -16.69 -1.07 -25.22
C ALA A 212 -15.38 -1.31 -24.47
N ASN A 213 -14.58 -0.27 -24.27
CA ASN A 213 -13.32 -0.36 -23.54
C ASN A 213 -13.57 -0.51 -22.03
N GLU A 214 -14.54 0.22 -21.46
CA GLU A 214 -14.97 0.02 -20.08
C GLU A 214 -15.41 -1.43 -19.81
N ALA A 215 -16.17 -2.02 -20.74
CA ALA A 215 -16.59 -3.41 -20.65
C ALA A 215 -15.40 -4.39 -20.75
N LEU A 216 -14.35 -4.05 -21.52
CA LEU A 216 -13.11 -4.82 -21.61
C LEU A 216 -12.34 -4.80 -20.28
N ALA A 217 -12.29 -3.66 -19.59
CA ALA A 217 -11.71 -3.56 -18.25
C ALA A 217 -12.44 -4.49 -17.25
N VAL A 218 -13.77 -4.45 -17.23
CA VAL A 218 -14.58 -5.37 -16.40
C VAL A 218 -14.36 -6.83 -16.78
N ALA A 219 -14.18 -7.15 -18.06
CA ALA A 219 -13.87 -8.50 -18.52
C ALA A 219 -12.51 -8.99 -17.99
N GLY A 220 -11.48 -8.13 -17.97
CA GLY A 220 -10.18 -8.45 -17.39
C GLY A 220 -10.27 -8.77 -15.89
N LEU A 221 -11.00 -7.97 -15.12
CA LEU A 221 -11.23 -8.23 -13.70
C LEU A 221 -11.96 -9.57 -13.46
N ASN A 222 -12.94 -9.88 -14.31
CA ASN A 222 -13.65 -11.16 -14.25
C ASN A 222 -12.73 -12.35 -14.62
N PHE A 223 -11.83 -12.18 -15.58
CA PHE A 223 -10.83 -13.19 -15.92
C PHE A 223 -9.93 -13.50 -14.71
N LEU A 224 -9.41 -12.48 -14.02
CA LEU A 224 -8.58 -12.69 -12.83
C LEU A 224 -9.36 -13.39 -11.71
N ALA A 225 -10.61 -12.99 -11.47
CA ALA A 225 -11.48 -13.66 -10.50
C ALA A 225 -11.69 -15.14 -10.85
N GLU A 226 -11.88 -15.46 -12.14
CA GLU A 226 -11.99 -16.83 -12.63
C GLU A 226 -10.70 -17.64 -12.42
N GLN A 227 -9.52 -17.04 -12.61
CA GLN A 227 -8.25 -17.72 -12.34
C GLN A 227 -8.09 -18.08 -10.85
N VAL A 228 -8.55 -17.20 -9.95
CA VAL A 228 -8.58 -17.49 -8.51
C VAL A 228 -9.59 -18.59 -8.18
N GLN A 229 -10.81 -18.52 -8.71
CA GLN A 229 -11.85 -19.55 -8.48
C GLN A 229 -11.42 -20.93 -8.98
N ARG A 230 -10.74 -20.99 -10.13
CA ARG A 230 -10.17 -22.22 -10.71
C ARG A 230 -8.90 -22.68 -10.01
N ARG A 231 -8.43 -21.95 -8.99
CA ARG A 231 -7.20 -22.21 -8.24
C ARG A 231 -5.95 -22.26 -9.12
N LYS A 232 -5.96 -21.53 -10.24
CA LYS A 232 -4.78 -21.36 -11.09
C LYS A 232 -3.74 -20.50 -10.38
N VAL A 233 -4.19 -19.45 -9.71
CA VAL A 233 -3.45 -18.68 -8.71
C VAL A 233 -4.22 -18.70 -7.39
N LYS A 234 -3.52 -18.58 -6.26
CA LYS A 234 -4.18 -18.55 -4.94
C LYS A 234 -4.99 -17.27 -4.73
N ASP A 235 -4.50 -16.15 -5.28
CA ASP A 235 -5.20 -14.86 -5.21
C ASP A 235 -4.71 -13.90 -6.30
N ALA A 236 -5.47 -12.82 -6.53
CA ALA A 236 -5.12 -11.70 -7.40
C ALA A 236 -5.73 -10.39 -6.89
N LEU A 237 -5.04 -9.27 -7.11
CA LEU A 237 -5.45 -7.93 -6.71
C LEU A 237 -5.24 -6.93 -7.84
N MET A 238 -6.13 -5.92 -7.88
CA MET A 238 -5.99 -4.75 -8.71
C MET A 238 -6.20 -3.47 -7.89
N LEU A 239 -5.34 -2.48 -8.09
CA LEU A 239 -5.50 -1.11 -7.57
C LEU A 239 -5.34 -0.13 -8.74
N ALA A 240 -6.26 0.82 -8.90
CA ALA A 240 -6.09 1.86 -9.93
C ALA A 240 -4.97 2.83 -9.53
N ASN A 241 -4.11 3.17 -10.49
CA ASN A 241 -2.98 4.05 -10.29
C ASN A 241 -3.32 5.47 -10.74
N HIS A 242 -2.75 6.46 -10.05
CA HIS A 242 -2.87 7.89 -10.35
C HIS A 242 -4.25 8.33 -10.90
N PRO A 243 -5.37 8.04 -10.19
CA PRO A 243 -6.71 7.97 -10.77
C PRO A 243 -7.28 9.31 -11.27
N ALA A 244 -6.94 10.44 -10.64
CA ALA A 244 -7.38 11.75 -11.11
C ALA A 244 -6.39 12.43 -12.07
N ARG A 245 -5.20 11.87 -12.30
CA ARG A 245 -4.10 12.54 -13.00
C ARG A 245 -4.52 13.01 -14.40
N ARG A 246 -5.20 12.15 -15.17
CA ARG A 246 -5.76 12.52 -16.49
C ARG A 246 -7.26 12.81 -16.47
N GLY A 247 -7.90 12.65 -15.32
CA GLY A 247 -9.35 12.81 -15.15
C GLY A 247 -10.17 11.89 -16.06
N VAL A 248 -9.64 10.72 -16.43
CA VAL A 248 -10.31 9.75 -17.32
C VAL A 248 -11.12 8.72 -16.54
N ASP A 249 -10.69 8.36 -15.33
CA ASP A 249 -11.38 7.37 -14.49
C ASP A 249 -12.69 7.96 -13.95
N SER A 250 -13.83 7.58 -14.53
CA SER A 250 -15.12 8.11 -14.08
C SER A 250 -15.63 7.42 -12.79
N PRO A 251 -16.51 8.08 -12.01
CA PRO A 251 -17.08 7.46 -10.81
C PRO A 251 -17.86 6.17 -11.09
N HIS A 252 -18.56 6.07 -12.23
CA HIS A 252 -19.30 4.86 -12.57
C HIS A 252 -18.37 3.70 -12.98
N GLU A 253 -17.26 3.98 -13.65
CA GLU A 253 -16.23 2.99 -13.97
C GLU A 253 -15.58 2.43 -12.71
N ILE A 254 -15.17 3.30 -11.78
CA ILE A 254 -14.62 2.88 -10.49
C ILE A 254 -15.60 1.97 -9.74
N ARG A 255 -16.90 2.31 -9.73
CA ARG A 255 -17.95 1.45 -9.15
C ARG A 255 -18.12 0.14 -9.93
N ASN A 256 -18.02 0.16 -11.25
CA ASN A 256 -18.06 -1.04 -12.08
C ASN A 256 -16.88 -1.97 -11.78
N TRP A 257 -15.67 -1.43 -11.58
CA TRP A 257 -14.49 -2.22 -11.18
C TRP A 257 -14.67 -2.81 -9.79
N ARG A 258 -15.08 -2.00 -8.81
CA ARG A 258 -15.37 -2.46 -7.43
C ARG A 258 -16.36 -3.61 -7.41
N ASP A 259 -17.42 -3.51 -8.22
CA ASP A 259 -18.53 -4.46 -8.26
C ASP A 259 -18.27 -5.64 -9.26
N ALA A 260 -17.14 -5.63 -9.98
CA ALA A 260 -16.71 -6.74 -10.84
C ALA A 260 -16.05 -7.87 -10.03
N GLY A 261 -15.72 -8.97 -10.71
CA GLY A 261 -15.06 -10.11 -10.09
C GLY A 261 -16.04 -10.94 -9.26
N ARG A 262 -16.97 -11.63 -9.93
CA ARG A 262 -17.92 -12.55 -9.27
C ARG A 262 -17.14 -13.51 -8.36
N GLY A 263 -17.62 -13.77 -7.15
CA GLY A 263 -17.02 -14.74 -6.20
C GLY A 263 -15.70 -14.33 -5.54
N ARG A 264 -14.93 -13.39 -6.11
CA ARG A 264 -13.72 -12.82 -5.51
C ARG A 264 -13.49 -11.43 -6.11
N GLN A 265 -13.68 -10.39 -5.31
CA GLN A 265 -13.40 -9.02 -5.71
C GLN A 265 -11.92 -8.90 -6.11
N ILE A 266 -11.59 -8.33 -7.27
CA ILE A 266 -10.19 -8.17 -7.71
C ILE A 266 -9.73 -6.73 -7.55
N ALA A 267 -10.50 -5.79 -8.08
CA ALA A 267 -10.29 -4.36 -7.86
C ALA A 267 -10.72 -3.98 -6.44
N ILE A 268 -9.75 -3.55 -5.63
CA ILE A 268 -9.93 -3.32 -4.20
C ILE A 268 -9.77 -1.86 -3.78
N GLY A 269 -9.27 -0.99 -4.67
CA GLY A 269 -8.96 0.38 -4.33
C GLY A 269 -8.20 1.12 -5.40
N PHE A 270 -7.62 2.25 -5.01
CA PHE A 270 -6.72 3.04 -5.84
C PHE A 270 -5.53 3.58 -5.04
N GLU A 271 -4.57 4.15 -5.75
CA GLU A 271 -3.51 4.97 -5.20
C GLU A 271 -4.10 6.27 -4.65
N GLY A 272 -4.15 6.38 -3.33
CA GLY A 272 -4.59 7.61 -2.67
C GLY A 272 -3.48 8.66 -2.63
N ALA A 273 -2.22 8.22 -2.64
CA ALA A 273 -1.07 9.05 -2.92
C ALA A 273 -0.25 8.44 -4.08
N PRO A 274 -0.13 9.14 -5.21
CA PRO A 274 0.65 8.66 -6.35
C PRO A 274 2.15 8.65 -6.03
N GLY A 275 2.93 7.96 -6.86
CA GLY A 275 4.40 8.05 -6.87
C GLY A 275 4.91 9.39 -7.39
N HIS A 276 6.11 9.41 -7.99
CA HIS A 276 6.72 10.62 -8.59
C HIS A 276 6.74 11.87 -7.69
N GLN A 277 6.86 11.68 -6.37
CA GLN A 277 6.73 12.77 -5.40
C GLN A 277 7.87 13.79 -5.49
N ALA A 278 9.06 13.39 -5.98
CA ALA A 278 10.19 14.30 -6.18
C ALA A 278 9.98 15.27 -7.37
N ALA A 279 9.01 15.00 -8.26
CA ALA A 279 8.69 15.87 -9.40
C ALA A 279 8.36 17.31 -8.98
N GLY A 280 7.79 17.48 -7.78
CA GLY A 280 7.42 18.78 -7.20
C GLY A 280 8.59 19.62 -6.68
N LEU A 281 9.81 19.05 -6.61
CA LEU A 281 10.99 19.79 -6.14
C LEU A 281 11.31 20.97 -7.07
N PRO A 282 11.56 22.17 -6.50
CA PRO A 282 11.72 23.38 -7.30
C PRO A 282 13.02 23.41 -8.10
N ALA A 283 12.95 23.99 -9.30
CA ALA A 283 14.13 24.29 -10.11
C ALA A 283 15.01 25.35 -9.42
N PRO A 284 16.35 25.30 -9.57
CA PRO A 284 17.11 24.34 -10.37
C PRO A 284 17.50 23.07 -9.59
N MET A 285 17.03 22.88 -8.36
CA MET A 285 17.46 21.76 -7.49
C MET A 285 16.66 20.48 -7.71
N GLY A 286 15.52 20.57 -8.39
CA GLY A 286 14.72 19.42 -8.83
C GLY A 286 13.99 19.69 -10.15
N PRO A 287 13.08 18.80 -10.55
CA PRO A 287 12.47 18.82 -11.88
C PRO A 287 11.61 20.05 -12.18
N GLY A 288 11.09 20.74 -11.15
CA GLY A 288 10.23 21.91 -11.31
C GLY A 288 8.87 21.58 -11.96
N ARG A 289 8.37 20.35 -11.79
CA ARG A 289 7.08 19.87 -12.33
C ARG A 289 6.00 19.86 -11.24
N ALA A 290 4.79 19.44 -11.55
CA ALA A 290 3.80 19.12 -10.54
C ALA A 290 4.23 17.87 -9.78
N ARG A 291 4.07 17.92 -8.45
CA ARG A 291 4.23 16.76 -7.56
C ARG A 291 3.32 15.62 -8.02
N GLY A 292 3.85 14.39 -8.05
CA GLY A 292 3.13 13.23 -8.57
C GLY A 292 3.04 13.14 -10.09
N ILE A 293 3.65 14.07 -10.85
CA ILE A 293 3.46 14.22 -12.31
C ILE A 293 1.99 14.55 -12.66
N TYR A 294 1.27 15.19 -11.74
CA TYR A 294 -0.08 15.72 -11.98
C TYR A 294 0.01 17.04 -12.78
N ASP A 295 0.60 16.97 -13.97
CA ASP A 295 0.84 18.11 -14.87
C ASP A 295 -0.23 18.27 -15.96
N ASN A 296 -1.12 17.28 -16.07
CA ASN A 296 -2.11 17.20 -17.13
C ASN A 296 -3.21 18.26 -17.00
N ASN A 297 -4.03 18.32 -18.05
CA ASN A 297 -5.24 19.11 -18.17
C ASN A 297 -6.32 18.23 -18.81
N PRO A 298 -7.62 18.62 -18.73
CA PRO A 298 -8.69 17.89 -19.38
C PRO A 298 -8.44 17.65 -20.87
N SER A 299 -8.84 16.46 -21.32
CA SER A 299 -8.78 16.02 -22.71
C SER A 299 -10.18 15.62 -23.21
N ALA A 300 -10.29 15.23 -24.48
CA ALA A 300 -11.55 14.71 -25.03
C ALA A 300 -12.05 13.43 -24.35
N ASN A 301 -11.14 12.67 -23.72
CA ASN A 301 -11.45 11.44 -22.98
C ASN A 301 -11.70 11.71 -21.48
N SER A 302 -11.47 12.93 -21.00
CA SER A 302 -11.64 13.22 -19.58
C SER A 302 -13.14 13.27 -19.21
N PHE A 303 -13.48 12.68 -18.06
CA PHE A 303 -14.83 12.73 -17.52
C PHE A 303 -15.18 14.18 -17.13
N ALA A 304 -16.28 14.69 -17.66
CA ALA A 304 -16.64 16.12 -17.55
C ALA A 304 -16.88 16.60 -16.10
N GLY A 305 -17.12 15.68 -15.16
CA GLY A 305 -17.36 16.01 -13.75
C GLY A 305 -16.10 16.40 -12.95
N TYR A 306 -14.89 16.24 -13.51
CA TYR A 306 -13.66 16.63 -12.81
C TYR A 306 -13.44 18.15 -12.80
N PRO A 307 -13.22 18.77 -11.62
CA PRO A 307 -12.76 20.15 -11.56
C PRO A 307 -11.28 20.25 -11.98
N LEU A 308 -10.82 21.43 -12.40
CA LEU A 308 -9.43 21.62 -12.85
C LEU A 308 -8.41 21.33 -11.74
N GLU A 309 -8.79 21.61 -10.50
CA GLU A 309 -7.96 21.38 -9.32
C GLU A 309 -7.74 19.90 -9.01
N SER A 310 -8.52 18.99 -9.62
CA SER A 310 -8.31 17.55 -9.48
C SER A 310 -7.07 17.02 -10.22
N TYR A 311 -6.59 17.79 -11.21
CA TYR A 311 -5.39 17.48 -11.98
C TYR A 311 -4.12 17.88 -11.22
N ARG A 312 -4.19 18.16 -9.92
CA ARG A 312 -3.06 18.46 -9.03
C ARG A 312 -3.19 17.60 -7.79
N THR A 313 -2.05 17.24 -7.19
CA THR A 313 -2.05 16.64 -5.86
C THR A 313 -2.34 17.68 -4.79
N TRP A 314 -2.79 17.20 -3.63
CA TRP A 314 -3.13 18.00 -2.45
C TRP A 314 -2.39 17.41 -1.26
N GLY A 315 -1.31 18.06 -0.83
CA GLY A 315 -0.41 17.47 0.17
C GLY A 315 0.31 16.21 -0.33
N GLY A 316 0.46 16.06 -1.65
CA GLY A 316 0.98 14.86 -2.31
C GLY A 316 -0.04 13.73 -2.47
N PHE A 317 -1.29 13.92 -2.05
CA PHE A 317 -2.37 12.94 -2.23
C PHE A 317 -3.22 13.27 -3.47
N ASP A 318 -3.81 12.25 -4.08
CA ASP A 318 -4.79 12.40 -5.14
C ASP A 318 -6.01 13.18 -4.64
N TRP A 319 -6.57 14.02 -5.51
CA TRP A 319 -7.73 14.86 -5.19
C TRP A 319 -8.94 14.06 -4.67
N MET A 320 -9.19 12.85 -5.20
CA MET A 320 -10.26 11.98 -4.72
C MET A 320 -10.10 11.59 -3.26
N THR A 321 -8.86 11.43 -2.79
CA THR A 321 -8.53 11.04 -1.42
C THR A 321 -8.54 12.24 -0.48
N ALA A 322 -7.96 13.35 -0.93
CA ALA A 322 -7.83 14.58 -0.16
C ALA A 322 -9.17 15.28 0.07
N THR A 323 -10.14 15.11 -0.83
CA THR A 323 -11.44 15.77 -0.77
C THR A 323 -12.37 15.06 0.22
N VAL A 324 -12.50 15.62 1.42
CA VAL A 324 -13.53 15.19 2.38
C VAL A 324 -14.92 15.48 1.82
N GLY A 325 -15.78 14.46 1.80
CA GLY A 325 -17.07 14.49 1.13
C GLY A 325 -17.03 14.26 -0.38
N GLY A 326 -15.86 13.95 -0.94
CA GLY A 326 -15.64 13.64 -2.35
C GLY A 326 -15.86 12.15 -2.70
N LEU A 327 -15.26 11.70 -3.81
CA LEU A 327 -15.58 10.39 -4.41
C LEU A 327 -15.27 9.24 -3.46
N TRP A 328 -14.14 9.29 -2.77
CA TRP A 328 -13.77 8.22 -1.86
C TRP A 328 -14.83 8.05 -0.76
N ASP A 329 -15.24 9.15 -0.12
CA ASP A 329 -16.30 9.16 0.88
C ASP A 329 -17.65 8.72 0.29
N SER A 330 -17.93 9.03 -0.98
CA SER A 330 -19.10 8.54 -1.73
C SER A 330 -19.10 7.02 -1.88
N LEU A 331 -17.95 6.43 -2.22
CA LEU A 331 -17.79 4.97 -2.30
C LEU A 331 -17.93 4.29 -0.93
N LEU A 332 -17.38 4.90 0.13
CA LEU A 332 -17.46 4.38 1.50
C LEU A 332 -18.88 4.47 2.08
N ALA A 333 -19.62 5.53 1.74
CA ALA A 333 -21.02 5.72 2.15
C ALA A 333 -21.95 4.64 1.58
N GLU A 334 -21.56 3.98 0.48
CA GLU A 334 -22.30 2.82 -0.04
C GLU A 334 -22.17 1.56 0.83
N GLY A 335 -21.31 1.58 1.86
CA GLY A 335 -21.08 0.45 2.75
C GLY A 335 -20.29 -0.68 2.11
N LYS A 336 -19.51 -0.36 1.06
CA LYS A 336 -18.70 -1.32 0.29
C LYS A 336 -17.20 -1.01 0.40
N PRO A 337 -16.33 -2.03 0.38
CA PRO A 337 -14.89 -1.88 0.29
C PRO A 337 -14.41 -1.03 -0.89
N TRP A 338 -13.58 -0.01 -0.60
CA TRP A 338 -12.74 0.67 -1.58
C TRP A 338 -11.61 1.41 -0.86
N TRP A 339 -10.39 0.96 -1.08
CA TRP A 339 -9.23 1.29 -0.26
C TRP A 339 -8.29 2.28 -0.92
N ILE A 340 -7.54 2.99 -0.09
CA ILE A 340 -6.41 3.81 -0.56
C ILE A 340 -5.08 3.14 -0.23
N THR A 341 -4.10 3.39 -1.08
CA THR A 341 -2.69 3.00 -0.93
C THR A 341 -1.76 4.14 -1.33
N ALA A 342 -0.47 3.95 -1.11
CA ALA A 342 0.60 4.84 -1.56
C ALA A 342 1.78 4.02 -2.10
N ASN A 343 2.49 4.57 -3.07
CA ASN A 343 3.60 3.91 -3.75
C ASN A 343 4.68 4.93 -4.16
N SER A 344 5.78 4.43 -4.71
CA SER A 344 6.85 5.26 -5.24
C SER A 344 6.71 5.57 -6.74
N ASP A 345 6.04 4.69 -7.49
CA ASP A 345 6.04 4.66 -8.95
C ASP A 345 7.48 4.74 -9.49
N SER A 346 8.36 3.91 -8.92
CA SER A 346 9.81 4.07 -9.06
C SER A 346 10.30 3.53 -10.40
N HIS A 347 10.71 4.43 -11.28
CA HIS A 347 11.32 4.15 -12.58
C HIS A 347 12.75 4.69 -12.64
N GLN A 348 12.90 5.97 -12.28
CA GLN A 348 14.10 6.78 -12.37
C GLN A 348 14.15 7.70 -11.15
N VAL A 349 15.14 7.49 -10.29
CA VAL A 349 15.16 8.12 -8.96
C VAL A 349 15.92 9.43 -8.97
N TYR A 350 15.30 10.44 -8.36
CA TYR A 350 15.89 11.75 -8.09
C TYR A 350 17.19 11.62 -7.30
N ALA A 351 18.19 12.37 -7.73
CA ALA A 351 19.53 12.42 -7.17
C ALA A 351 20.29 11.09 -7.14
N ASP A 352 19.85 10.10 -7.93
CA ASP A 352 20.61 8.88 -8.15
C ASP A 352 21.76 9.13 -9.16
N THR A 353 22.75 8.23 -9.17
CA THR A 353 23.92 8.33 -10.07
C THR A 353 23.95 7.26 -11.15
N ALA A 354 22.98 6.34 -11.18
CA ALA A 354 22.91 5.34 -12.23
C ALA A 354 22.39 5.96 -13.53
N ALA A 355 23.02 5.59 -14.64
CA ALA A 355 22.53 5.82 -15.98
C ALA A 355 22.08 4.49 -16.60
N ARG A 356 21.18 4.56 -17.59
CA ARG A 356 20.80 3.40 -18.39
C ARG A 356 22.05 2.81 -19.06
N GLY A 357 22.18 1.48 -19.05
CA GLY A 357 23.32 0.80 -19.66
C GLY A 357 23.45 1.09 -21.15
N THR A 358 24.68 1.01 -21.67
CA THR A 358 24.93 1.16 -23.10
C THR A 358 24.64 -0.14 -23.84
N GLY A 359 23.83 -0.06 -24.91
CA GLY A 359 23.39 -1.23 -25.66
C GLY A 359 22.08 -1.81 -25.15
N GLY A 360 21.51 -2.74 -25.92
CA GLY A 360 20.15 -3.24 -25.70
C GLY A 360 19.08 -2.31 -26.27
N ASN A 361 17.97 -2.89 -26.71
CA ASN A 361 16.81 -2.18 -27.23
C ASN A 361 15.56 -2.81 -26.65
N PHE A 362 14.77 -2.04 -25.91
CA PHE A 362 13.53 -2.52 -25.30
C PHE A 362 12.62 -3.22 -26.32
N GLU A 363 12.42 -2.64 -27.50
CA GLU A 363 11.51 -3.19 -28.52
C GLU A 363 11.95 -4.55 -29.06
N THR A 364 13.26 -4.82 -29.12
CA THR A 364 13.77 -6.11 -29.61
C THR A 364 14.03 -7.10 -28.48
N ASP A 365 14.45 -6.61 -27.32
CA ASP A 365 14.99 -7.42 -26.23
C ASP A 365 14.02 -7.58 -25.07
N GLY A 366 12.94 -6.79 -25.02
CA GLY A 366 11.99 -6.73 -23.90
C GLY A 366 12.58 -6.15 -22.62
N ARG A 367 13.79 -5.56 -22.68
CA ARG A 367 14.48 -4.89 -21.58
C ARG A 367 15.60 -3.99 -22.07
N TYR A 368 16.04 -3.06 -21.23
CA TYR A 368 17.30 -2.34 -21.40
C TYR A 368 18.49 -3.08 -20.80
N ALA A 369 19.71 -2.68 -21.19
CA ALA A 369 20.93 -3.17 -20.54
C ALA A 369 21.02 -2.69 -19.09
N ASP A 370 21.70 -3.49 -18.28
CA ASP A 370 21.92 -3.23 -16.87
C ASP A 370 22.49 -1.81 -16.63
N PRO A 371 22.01 -1.10 -15.60
CA PRO A 371 22.43 0.26 -15.32
C PRO A 371 23.93 0.35 -15.00
N VAL A 372 24.55 1.44 -15.42
CA VAL A 372 25.97 1.75 -15.19
C VAL A 372 26.12 3.00 -14.33
N TYR A 373 27.29 3.20 -13.73
CA TYR A 373 27.58 4.46 -13.05
C TYR A 373 27.66 5.61 -14.06
N GLY A 374 26.77 6.60 -13.91
CA GLY A 374 26.63 7.73 -14.82
C GLY A 374 27.62 8.88 -14.59
N GLY A 375 28.42 8.83 -13.52
CA GLY A 375 29.44 9.86 -13.24
C GLY A 375 28.92 11.19 -12.70
N GLN A 376 27.60 11.34 -12.53
CA GLN A 376 26.93 12.56 -12.11
C GLN A 376 25.62 12.25 -11.39
N ILE A 377 25.14 13.20 -10.60
CA ILE A 377 23.84 13.14 -9.92
C ILE A 377 22.75 13.57 -10.91
N ASP A 378 21.70 12.76 -11.08
CA ASP A 378 20.56 13.09 -11.93
C ASP A 378 19.42 13.71 -11.10
N ILE A 379 19.32 15.05 -11.17
CA ILE A 379 18.27 15.82 -10.48
C ILE A 379 17.03 16.10 -11.36
N ALA A 380 17.01 15.61 -12.61
CA ALA A 380 15.90 15.83 -13.53
C ALA A 380 14.75 14.83 -13.32
N GLN A 381 14.97 13.78 -12.51
CA GLN A 381 14.01 12.71 -12.29
C GLN A 381 13.04 12.99 -11.15
N GLY A 382 11.83 12.44 -11.26
CA GLY A 382 10.71 12.73 -10.36
C GLY A 382 10.49 11.73 -9.24
N ASP A 383 11.26 10.64 -9.17
CA ASP A 383 10.87 9.51 -8.31
C ASP A 383 11.73 9.44 -7.07
N TYR A 384 11.20 8.75 -6.06
CA TYR A 384 11.99 8.22 -4.96
C TYR A 384 12.08 6.71 -5.07
N TRP A 385 13.06 6.11 -4.41
CA TRP A 385 13.10 4.65 -4.25
C TRP A 385 11.89 4.14 -3.46
N PRO A 386 11.49 2.87 -3.63
CA PRO A 386 10.46 2.26 -2.80
C PRO A 386 10.73 2.45 -1.30
N GLY A 387 9.74 2.96 -0.57
CA GLY A 387 9.84 3.22 0.88
C GLY A 387 10.69 4.42 1.31
N GLN A 388 11.39 5.09 0.38
CA GLN A 388 12.21 6.26 0.72
C GLN A 388 11.34 7.42 1.17
N TYR A 389 10.17 7.61 0.53
CA TYR A 389 9.24 8.68 0.86
C TYR A 389 7.84 8.15 1.20
N SER A 390 7.17 7.48 0.25
CA SER A 390 5.83 6.91 0.41
C SER A 390 5.88 5.51 1.00
N ARG A 391 4.92 5.17 1.87
CA ARG A 391 4.77 3.81 2.42
C ARG A 391 3.30 3.42 2.55
N THR A 392 2.98 2.19 2.14
CA THR A 392 1.71 1.52 2.47
C THR A 392 1.94 0.53 3.60
N HIS A 393 1.25 0.71 4.74
CA HIS A 393 1.33 -0.20 5.87
C HIS A 393 0.11 -1.12 5.90
N VAL A 394 0.34 -2.43 5.88
CA VAL A 394 -0.69 -3.46 5.81
C VAL A 394 -0.73 -4.26 7.12
N GLY A 395 -1.87 -4.29 7.79
CA GLY A 395 -2.11 -5.16 8.93
C GLY A 395 -2.31 -6.60 8.46
N ALA A 396 -1.27 -7.43 8.59
CA ALA A 396 -1.25 -8.82 8.16
C ALA A 396 -1.31 -9.79 9.36
N ASP A 397 -1.91 -10.96 9.15
CA ASP A 397 -1.97 -12.02 10.18
C ASP A 397 -0.66 -12.82 10.31
N GLY A 398 0.31 -12.53 9.46
CA GLY A 398 1.64 -13.14 9.45
C GLY A 398 2.50 -12.56 8.34
N PHE A 399 3.72 -13.06 8.21
CA PHE A 399 4.64 -12.68 7.13
C PHE A 399 4.55 -13.70 6.00
N SER A 400 3.63 -13.47 5.06
CA SER A 400 3.50 -14.30 3.85
C SER A 400 2.79 -13.55 2.74
N TYR A 401 2.98 -13.98 1.49
CA TYR A 401 2.27 -13.42 0.35
C TYR A 401 0.76 -13.39 0.54
N ALA A 402 0.16 -14.50 1.00
CA ALA A 402 -1.26 -14.57 1.28
C ALA A 402 -1.70 -13.61 2.40
N ALA A 403 -0.93 -13.51 3.49
CA ALA A 403 -1.28 -12.62 4.60
C ALA A 403 -1.25 -11.13 4.21
N VAL A 404 -0.28 -10.72 3.38
CA VAL A 404 -0.24 -9.36 2.82
C VAL A 404 -1.46 -9.13 1.92
N MET A 405 -1.73 -10.03 0.96
CA MET A 405 -2.86 -9.86 0.04
C MET A 405 -4.21 -9.81 0.76
N GLU A 406 -4.43 -10.66 1.77
CA GLU A 406 -5.63 -10.61 2.61
C GLU A 406 -5.69 -9.35 3.47
N GLY A 407 -4.55 -8.85 3.96
CA GLY A 407 -4.45 -7.58 4.66
C GLY A 407 -4.90 -6.40 3.80
N ILE A 408 -4.38 -6.33 2.57
CA ILE A 408 -4.74 -5.30 1.59
C ILE A 408 -6.23 -5.43 1.21
N ARG A 409 -6.70 -6.63 0.89
CA ARG A 409 -8.11 -6.91 0.56
C ARG A 409 -9.07 -6.51 1.67
N ALA A 410 -8.70 -6.80 2.91
CA ALA A 410 -9.49 -6.43 4.08
C ALA A 410 -9.46 -4.92 4.39
N GLY A 411 -8.65 -4.13 3.68
CA GLY A 411 -8.54 -2.69 3.90
C GLY A 411 -7.81 -2.33 5.19
N ARG A 412 -7.03 -3.24 5.76
CA ARG A 412 -6.20 -3.02 6.96
C ARG A 412 -4.99 -2.17 6.61
N ILE A 413 -5.23 -0.95 6.15
CA ILE A 413 -4.22 -0.09 5.53
C ILE A 413 -4.21 1.30 6.15
N TRP A 414 -3.02 1.79 6.42
CA TRP A 414 -2.73 3.22 6.52
C TRP A 414 -1.49 3.54 5.70
N VAL A 415 -1.37 4.79 5.26
CA VAL A 415 -0.28 5.25 4.39
C VAL A 415 0.33 6.50 4.97
N ASP A 416 1.62 6.70 4.75
CA ASP A 416 2.30 7.93 5.15
C ASP A 416 3.41 8.37 4.21
N HIS A 417 3.68 9.67 4.27
CA HIS A 417 4.78 10.33 3.59
C HIS A 417 5.91 10.68 4.57
N GLY A 418 7.14 10.53 4.10
CA GLY A 418 8.35 11.00 4.77
C GLY A 418 8.61 10.37 6.13
N GLN A 419 8.07 9.17 6.37
CA GLN A 419 8.11 8.47 7.65
C GLN A 419 7.56 9.31 8.82
N LEU A 420 6.46 10.03 8.58
CA LEU A 420 5.82 10.88 9.57
C LEU A 420 5.47 10.11 10.85
N LEU A 421 5.01 8.85 10.70
CA LEU A 421 4.65 7.97 11.81
C LEU A 421 5.55 6.74 11.86
N SER A 422 5.76 6.18 13.05
CA SER A 422 6.37 4.85 13.17
C SER A 422 5.33 3.74 13.31
N ALA A 423 4.17 4.02 13.90
CA ALA A 423 3.05 3.08 14.00
C ALA A 423 1.72 3.81 14.23
N LEU A 424 0.64 3.17 13.80
CA LEU A 424 -0.73 3.59 14.01
C LEU A 424 -1.59 2.37 14.38
N ASP A 425 -2.28 2.42 15.53
CA ASP A 425 -3.31 1.45 15.92
C ASP A 425 -4.65 2.17 16.10
N VAL A 426 -5.66 1.74 15.35
CA VAL A 426 -6.98 2.36 15.32
C VAL A 426 -8.00 1.34 15.78
N ARG A 427 -8.77 1.68 16.81
CA ARG A 427 -9.81 0.81 17.36
C ARG A 427 -11.10 1.58 17.54
N VAL A 428 -12.18 1.07 16.98
CA VAL A 428 -13.53 1.50 17.33
C VAL A 428 -14.15 0.44 18.22
N SER A 429 -14.61 0.80 19.41
CA SER A 429 -15.12 -0.12 20.42
C SER A 429 -16.48 0.31 20.95
N GLY A 430 -17.36 -0.66 21.20
CA GLY A 430 -18.69 -0.46 21.79
C GLY A 430 -19.22 -1.75 22.39
N GLY A 431 -19.75 -1.68 23.62
CA GLY A 431 -20.09 -2.87 24.40
C GLY A 431 -18.84 -3.73 24.68
N HIS A 432 -18.88 -5.01 24.30
CA HIS A 432 -17.74 -5.95 24.42
C HIS A 432 -17.04 -6.25 23.08
N ARG A 433 -17.29 -5.44 22.04
CA ARG A 433 -16.76 -5.65 20.69
C ARG A 433 -15.90 -4.47 20.26
N TRP A 434 -14.98 -4.74 19.34
CA TRP A 434 -14.17 -3.73 18.68
C TRP A 434 -13.90 -4.13 17.21
N ALA A 435 -13.57 -3.14 16.39
CA ALA A 435 -13.09 -3.30 15.02
C ALA A 435 -11.94 -2.32 14.75
N THR A 436 -11.19 -2.58 13.69
CA THR A 436 -10.07 -1.74 13.22
C THR A 436 -10.17 -1.51 11.70
N LEU A 437 -9.16 -0.89 11.11
CA LEU A 437 -9.11 -0.43 9.71
C LEU A 437 -9.63 -1.48 8.73
N GLY A 438 -10.51 -1.04 7.83
CA GLY A 438 -11.22 -1.85 6.84
C GLY A 438 -12.35 -2.73 7.40
N GLY A 439 -12.43 -2.87 8.73
CA GLY A 439 -13.45 -3.66 9.41
C GLY A 439 -14.73 -2.90 9.76
N ALA A 440 -15.72 -3.64 10.26
CA ALA A 440 -17.01 -3.10 10.68
C ALA A 440 -17.37 -3.52 12.11
N LEU A 441 -17.53 -2.56 13.00
CA LEU A 441 -18.06 -2.76 14.35
C LEU A 441 -19.58 -2.87 14.28
N HIS A 442 -20.10 -4.06 14.50
CA HIS A 442 -21.54 -4.27 14.67
C HIS A 442 -21.91 -4.06 16.14
N VAL A 443 -22.95 -3.28 16.43
CA VAL A 443 -23.43 -2.97 17.80
C VAL A 443 -24.95 -2.90 17.86
N ARG A 444 -25.55 -2.93 19.05
CA ARG A 444 -26.99 -2.67 19.18
C ARG A 444 -27.24 -1.19 18.96
N LYS A 445 -28.38 -0.83 18.37
CA LYS A 445 -28.83 0.56 18.29
C LYS A 445 -28.78 1.25 19.67
N GLY A 446 -28.20 2.44 19.74
CA GLY A 446 -28.05 3.24 20.96
C GLY A 446 -26.86 2.85 21.86
N THR A 447 -25.98 1.95 21.40
CA THR A 447 -24.72 1.62 22.08
C THR A 447 -23.78 2.81 22.02
N ASP A 448 -23.14 3.15 23.14
CA ASP A 448 -22.06 4.14 23.18
C ASP A 448 -20.81 3.56 22.51
N VAL A 449 -20.25 4.29 21.54
CA VAL A 449 -19.10 3.85 20.74
C VAL A 449 -17.97 4.86 20.84
N THR A 450 -16.75 4.37 21.03
CA THR A 450 -15.55 5.18 21.16
C THR A 450 -14.50 4.76 20.15
N LEU A 451 -13.92 5.73 19.46
CA LEU A 451 -12.71 5.58 18.66
C LEU A 451 -11.49 5.87 19.54
N THR A 452 -10.54 4.94 19.57
CA THR A 452 -9.21 5.11 20.17
C THR A 452 -8.15 5.00 19.08
N VAL A 453 -7.20 5.94 19.09
CA VAL A 453 -6.10 5.99 18.13
C VAL A 453 -4.80 6.08 18.91
N ASP A 454 -3.96 5.05 18.83
CA ASP A 454 -2.60 5.07 19.34
C ASP A 454 -1.65 5.40 18.19
N VAL A 455 -0.92 6.51 18.33
CA VAL A 455 0.03 6.99 17.33
C VAL A 455 1.43 6.97 17.92
N ALA A 456 2.35 6.23 17.29
CA ALA A 456 3.77 6.31 17.60
C ALA A 456 4.43 7.36 16.68
N MET A 457 5.06 8.36 17.29
CA MET A 457 5.79 9.42 16.59
C MET A 457 6.99 8.83 15.83
N ALA A 458 7.52 9.58 14.86
CA ALA A 458 8.72 9.20 14.13
C ALA A 458 9.87 8.77 15.07
N GLY A 459 10.41 7.57 14.82
CA GLY A 459 11.46 6.96 15.64
C GLY A 459 12.86 7.49 15.37
N GLY A 460 13.02 8.46 14.46
CA GLY A 460 14.30 9.05 14.08
C GLY A 460 14.21 9.90 12.82
N PRO A 461 15.36 10.35 12.30
CA PRO A 461 15.40 11.08 11.04
C PRO A 461 14.88 10.25 9.87
N ASN A 462 14.11 10.88 8.98
CA ASN A 462 13.70 10.29 7.71
C ASN A 462 14.84 10.37 6.66
N TRP A 463 14.56 9.97 5.42
CA TRP A 463 15.54 9.95 4.34
C TRP A 463 15.94 11.34 3.81
N ALA A 464 15.30 12.42 4.26
CA ALA A 464 15.76 13.80 4.07
C ALA A 464 16.61 14.32 5.26
N GLY A 465 16.87 13.49 6.27
CA GLY A 465 17.81 13.77 7.34
C GLY A 465 17.25 14.54 8.54
N PHE A 466 15.93 14.73 8.63
CA PHE A 466 15.28 15.37 9.78
C PHE A 466 14.24 14.45 10.43
N VAL A 467 13.95 14.68 11.72
CA VAL A 467 12.87 13.96 12.43
C VAL A 467 11.55 14.66 12.09
N PRO A 468 10.64 14.03 11.32
CA PRO A 468 9.34 14.64 11.05
C PRO A 468 8.50 14.70 12.33
N LYS A 469 7.63 15.71 12.41
CA LYS A 469 6.79 15.96 13.60
C LYS A 469 5.34 15.94 13.17
N LEU A 470 4.55 15.05 13.77
CA LEU A 470 3.10 15.09 13.61
C LEU A 470 2.55 16.27 14.41
N ALA A 471 1.85 17.19 13.74
CA ALA A 471 1.26 18.36 14.37
C ALA A 471 -0.24 18.19 14.61
N ARG A 472 -0.96 17.53 13.69
CA ARG A 472 -2.43 17.37 13.80
C ARG A 472 -2.90 16.01 13.32
N VAL A 473 -3.94 15.50 13.99
CA VAL A 473 -4.74 14.34 13.54
C VAL A 473 -6.21 14.75 13.45
N ASP A 474 -6.81 14.52 12.30
CA ASP A 474 -8.24 14.75 12.03
C ASP A 474 -9.00 13.42 12.04
N VAL A 475 -10.17 13.44 12.68
CA VAL A 475 -11.20 12.40 12.58
C VAL A 475 -12.24 12.88 11.58
N ILE A 476 -12.43 12.10 10.52
CA ILE A 476 -13.43 12.32 9.49
C ILE A 476 -14.52 11.27 9.68
N GLN A 477 -15.77 11.71 9.70
CA GLN A 477 -16.93 10.83 9.86
C GLN A 477 -17.95 11.13 8.78
N GLY A 478 -18.54 10.08 8.19
CA GLY A 478 -19.64 10.16 7.25
C GLY A 478 -20.70 9.08 7.50
N ASP A 479 -21.87 9.27 6.89
CA ASP A 479 -22.99 8.34 7.02
C ASP A 479 -22.87 7.21 6.01
N VAL A 480 -23.31 6.00 6.39
CA VAL A 480 -23.50 4.91 5.44
C VAL A 480 -24.93 4.99 4.92
N THR A 481 -25.09 5.48 3.70
CA THR A 481 -26.39 5.69 3.06
C THR A 481 -26.81 4.54 2.16
N GLY A 482 -25.89 3.61 1.86
CA GLY A 482 -26.10 2.55 0.87
C GLY A 482 -25.86 3.03 -0.57
N PRO A 483 -26.15 2.17 -1.56
CA PRO A 483 -25.84 2.44 -2.97
C PRO A 483 -26.42 3.77 -3.46
N VAL A 484 -25.61 4.50 -4.24
CA VAL A 484 -26.05 5.73 -4.91
C VAL A 484 -27.01 5.42 -6.05
N ALA A 485 -27.98 6.31 -6.29
CA ALA A 485 -28.89 6.21 -7.43
C ALA A 485 -28.19 6.59 -8.75
N ASP A 486 -27.36 7.63 -8.70
CA ASP A 486 -26.52 8.08 -9.81
C ASP A 486 -25.08 7.59 -9.60
N LYS A 487 -24.61 6.70 -10.48
CA LYS A 487 -23.27 6.12 -10.40
C LYS A 487 -22.16 7.13 -10.69
N ASP A 488 -22.49 8.30 -11.27
CA ASP A 488 -21.55 9.40 -11.50
C ASP A 488 -21.43 10.37 -10.32
N THR A 489 -22.11 10.07 -9.21
CA THR A 489 -22.01 10.90 -8.00
C THR A 489 -20.59 10.91 -7.43
N PHE A 490 -20.04 12.12 -7.32
CA PHE A 490 -18.77 12.42 -6.66
C PHE A 490 -18.89 12.69 -5.16
N SER A 491 -20.09 12.84 -4.61
CA SER A 491 -20.25 13.42 -3.26
C SER A 491 -20.78 12.45 -2.20
N ALA A 492 -20.39 12.71 -0.96
CA ALA A 492 -20.96 12.18 0.27
C ALA A 492 -21.27 13.35 1.22
N PRO A 493 -22.47 13.95 1.15
CA PRO A 493 -22.77 15.23 1.80
C PRO A 493 -22.65 15.25 3.33
N THR A 494 -22.64 14.09 3.98
CA THR A 494 -22.57 13.97 5.44
C THR A 494 -21.15 13.84 5.95
N ALA A 495 -20.18 13.53 5.07
CA ALA A 495 -18.79 13.35 5.45
C ALA A 495 -18.15 14.70 5.76
N LYS A 496 -17.51 14.81 6.94
CA LYS A 496 -16.79 16.02 7.37
C LYS A 496 -15.74 15.69 8.42
N VAL A 497 -14.80 16.61 8.62
CA VAL A 497 -13.92 16.61 9.79
C VAL A 497 -14.76 16.91 11.03
N VAL A 498 -14.92 15.93 11.91
CA VAL A 498 -15.73 16.06 13.14
C VAL A 498 -14.89 16.42 14.36
N LYS A 499 -13.58 16.14 14.30
CA LYS A 499 -12.65 16.48 15.38
C LYS A 499 -11.23 16.60 14.85
N SER A 500 -10.51 17.61 15.33
CA SER A 500 -9.07 17.76 15.15
C SER A 500 -8.36 17.73 16.50
N TYR A 501 -7.23 17.03 16.56
CA TYR A 501 -6.35 16.96 17.71
C TYR A 501 -5.00 17.57 17.36
N GLU A 502 -4.58 18.58 18.12
CA GLU A 502 -3.20 19.06 18.07
C GLU A 502 -2.30 18.09 18.84
N VAL A 503 -1.18 17.72 18.22
CA VAL A 503 -0.20 16.78 18.74
C VAL A 503 1.07 17.53 19.10
N ASN A 504 1.21 17.86 20.38
CA ASN A 504 2.40 18.55 20.90
C ASN A 504 3.42 17.56 21.46
N LYS A 505 3.75 16.52 20.69
CA LYS A 505 4.70 15.48 21.10
C LYS A 505 5.66 15.14 19.95
N SER A 506 6.95 15.04 20.26
CA SER A 506 8.01 14.82 19.27
C SER A 506 8.59 13.40 19.28
N SER A 507 8.28 12.58 20.29
CA SER A 507 8.80 11.21 20.43
C SER A 507 7.86 10.33 21.26
N GLY A 508 8.04 9.01 21.20
CA GLY A 508 7.17 8.06 21.91
C GLY A 508 5.79 7.96 21.28
N ALA A 509 4.76 7.65 22.08
CA ALA A 509 3.39 7.47 21.58
C ALA A 509 2.38 8.42 22.24
N VAL A 510 1.29 8.74 21.54
CA VAL A 510 0.12 9.47 22.06
C VAL A 510 -1.15 8.65 21.79
N ARG A 511 -2.07 8.66 22.76
CA ARG A 511 -3.41 8.10 22.59
C ARG A 511 -4.41 9.24 22.40
N LEU A 512 -5.17 9.18 21.32
CA LEU A 512 -6.29 10.06 21.03
C LEU A 512 -7.59 9.28 21.19
N THR A 513 -8.64 9.94 21.68
CA THR A 513 -9.94 9.32 21.91
C THR A 513 -11.05 10.24 21.45
N TYR A 514 -11.93 9.72 20.60
CA TYR A 514 -13.12 10.41 20.08
C TYR A 514 -14.36 9.61 20.46
N ASP A 515 -15.30 10.26 21.14
CA ASP A 515 -16.58 9.67 21.49
C ASP A 515 -17.56 9.86 20.33
N LEU A 516 -17.96 8.75 19.68
CA LEU A 516 -19.01 8.77 18.66
C LEU A 516 -20.40 8.87 19.33
N GLY A 517 -20.47 8.68 20.65
CA GLY A 517 -21.70 8.67 21.42
C GLY A 517 -22.58 7.47 21.10
N ARG A 518 -23.88 7.61 21.37
CA ARG A 518 -24.90 6.62 21.06
C ARG A 518 -25.14 6.55 19.56
N VAL A 519 -24.66 5.48 18.93
CA VAL A 519 -24.87 5.27 17.49
C VAL A 519 -26.24 4.66 17.22
N ASP A 520 -27.05 5.32 16.41
CA ASP A 520 -28.42 4.91 16.08
C ASP A 520 -28.66 4.66 14.58
N ARG A 521 -27.64 4.95 13.76
CA ARG A 521 -27.57 4.76 12.31
C ARG A 521 -26.14 4.39 11.90
N PRO A 522 -25.94 3.73 10.75
CA PRO A 522 -24.61 3.31 10.33
C PRO A 522 -23.75 4.49 9.84
N VAL A 523 -22.49 4.48 10.25
CA VAL A 523 -21.46 5.50 9.95
C VAL A 523 -20.13 4.84 9.61
N TYR A 524 -19.21 5.59 9.04
CA TYR A 524 -17.80 5.24 9.01
C TYR A 524 -16.96 6.37 9.60
N VAL A 525 -15.79 6.00 10.12
CA VAL A 525 -14.77 6.96 10.55
C VAL A 525 -13.44 6.63 9.88
N ARG A 526 -12.73 7.65 9.40
CA ARG A 526 -11.38 7.55 8.86
C ARG A 526 -10.50 8.66 9.43
N LEU A 527 -9.19 8.48 9.33
CA LEU A 527 -8.22 9.41 9.86
C LEU A 527 -7.35 10.00 8.76
N ARG A 528 -6.88 11.21 9.02
CA ARG A 528 -5.68 11.75 8.39
C ARG A 528 -4.88 12.54 9.41
N GLY A 529 -3.62 12.79 9.14
CA GLY A 529 -2.84 13.74 9.92
C GLY A 529 -1.70 14.35 9.12
N THR A 530 -1.10 15.38 9.68
CA THR A 530 -0.16 16.26 8.98
C THR A 530 0.94 16.77 9.90
N ASP A 531 2.08 17.11 9.31
CA ASP A 531 3.13 17.90 9.95
C ASP A 531 2.75 19.37 10.20
N GLY A 532 1.61 19.82 9.66
CA GLY A 532 1.05 21.15 9.86
C GLY A 532 1.70 22.26 9.04
N ASN A 533 2.62 21.94 8.12
CA ASN A 533 3.40 22.94 7.41
C ASN A 533 2.63 23.61 6.26
N ARG A 534 1.78 22.85 5.55
CA ARG A 534 0.92 23.37 4.48
C ARG A 534 -0.51 22.86 4.67
N GLY A 535 -1.44 23.78 4.84
CA GLY A 535 -2.86 23.46 4.92
C GLY A 535 -3.73 24.58 4.35
N ALA A 536 -4.95 24.23 3.98
CA ALA A 536 -5.95 25.15 3.44
C ALA A 536 -7.35 24.69 3.83
N VAL A 537 -8.37 25.50 3.55
CA VAL A 537 -9.75 25.01 3.58
C VAL A 537 -9.93 23.96 2.48
N GLY A 538 -10.53 22.83 2.80
CA GLY A 538 -10.73 21.75 1.83
C GLY A 538 -11.70 22.15 0.71
N ALA A 539 -11.67 21.41 -0.40
CA ALA A 539 -12.41 21.75 -1.64
C ALA A 539 -13.92 21.92 -1.45
N MET A 540 -14.52 21.27 -0.44
CA MET A 540 -15.95 21.36 -0.11
C MET A 540 -16.28 22.45 0.93
N GLY A 541 -15.31 23.29 1.28
CA GLY A 541 -15.48 24.44 2.17
C GLY A 541 -15.22 24.16 3.66
N ALA A 542 -15.06 25.23 4.44
CA ALA A 542 -14.58 25.17 5.82
C ALA A 542 -15.54 24.45 6.80
N ALA A 543 -16.82 24.33 6.44
CA ALA A 543 -17.80 23.59 7.22
C ALA A 543 -17.63 22.07 7.10
N VAL A 544 -17.02 21.61 6.00
CA VAL A 544 -16.72 20.20 5.74
C VAL A 544 -15.29 19.88 6.19
N ASP A 545 -14.36 20.74 5.79
CA ASP A 545 -12.94 20.59 6.08
C ASP A 545 -12.29 21.97 6.31
N PRO A 546 -12.13 22.40 7.57
CA PRO A 546 -11.60 23.72 7.90
C PRO A 546 -10.09 23.85 7.68
N ALA A 547 -9.35 22.73 7.63
CA ALA A 547 -7.89 22.70 7.56
C ALA A 547 -7.42 21.39 6.90
N GLY A 548 -7.74 21.22 5.62
CA GLY A 548 -7.26 20.14 4.77
C GLY A 548 -5.86 20.39 4.21
N PRO A 549 -5.36 19.47 3.38
CA PRO A 549 -4.16 19.71 2.58
C PRO A 549 -4.37 20.92 1.67
N ALA A 550 -3.31 21.69 1.44
CA ALA A 550 -3.32 22.71 0.38
C ALA A 550 -3.04 22.04 -0.97
N ILE A 551 -3.57 22.61 -2.05
CA ILE A 551 -3.20 22.20 -3.41
C ILE A 551 -1.69 22.42 -3.62
N ASP A 552 -1.03 21.44 -4.24
CA ASP A 552 0.38 21.54 -4.58
C ASP A 552 0.58 22.55 -5.72
N VAL A 553 1.58 23.41 -5.57
CA VAL A 553 1.92 24.43 -6.57
C VAL A 553 2.91 23.81 -7.55
N VAL A 554 2.61 23.88 -8.85
CA VAL A 554 3.47 23.35 -9.91
C VAL A 554 4.86 23.98 -9.81
N GLY A 555 5.89 23.14 -9.69
CA GLY A 555 7.29 23.57 -9.56
C GLY A 555 7.67 24.19 -8.21
N ASP A 556 6.78 24.20 -7.22
CA ASP A 556 7.04 24.68 -5.86
C ASP A 556 6.26 23.86 -4.81
N ALA A 557 6.46 22.54 -4.87
CA ALA A 557 5.82 21.56 -4.01
C ALA A 557 6.86 20.58 -3.45
N ASP A 558 7.80 21.07 -2.65
CA ASP A 558 8.79 20.25 -1.97
C ASP A 558 8.10 19.19 -1.07
N PRO A 559 8.18 17.90 -1.42
CA PRO A 559 7.43 16.85 -0.73
C PRO A 559 7.88 16.66 0.72
N TRP A 560 9.11 17.04 1.08
CA TRP A 560 9.62 16.89 2.44
C TRP A 560 9.14 17.97 3.41
N ARG A 561 8.51 19.03 2.90
CA ARG A 561 7.95 20.12 3.70
C ARG A 561 6.44 20.03 3.87
N ASP A 562 5.83 18.95 3.39
CA ASP A 562 4.38 18.77 3.36
C ASP A 562 4.04 17.28 3.51
N LEU A 563 4.14 16.80 4.74
CA LEU A 563 3.96 15.40 5.10
C LEU A 563 2.56 15.15 5.65
N TRP A 564 1.95 14.08 5.14
CA TRP A 564 0.62 13.62 5.53
C TRP A 564 0.61 12.11 5.74
N PHE A 565 -0.34 11.65 6.55
CA PHE A 565 -0.75 10.26 6.62
C PHE A 565 -2.27 10.16 6.48
N TYR A 566 -2.75 9.05 5.93
CA TYR A 566 -4.18 8.72 5.85
C TYR A 566 -4.42 7.28 6.28
N SER A 567 -5.58 6.99 6.85
CA SER A 567 -6.02 5.62 7.14
C SER A 567 -7.25 5.25 6.32
N ASN A 568 -7.39 3.97 5.98
CA ASN A 568 -8.68 3.42 5.58
C ASN A 568 -9.73 3.57 6.70
N PRO A 569 -11.03 3.43 6.41
CA PRO A 569 -12.08 3.65 7.39
C PRO A 569 -12.29 2.46 8.33
N VAL A 570 -13.03 2.68 9.42
CA VAL A 570 -13.73 1.65 10.18
C VAL A 570 -15.22 1.97 10.12
N TRP A 571 -16.06 0.98 9.78
CA TRP A 571 -17.51 1.14 9.84
C TRP A 571 -18.06 0.87 11.24
N VAL A 572 -19.16 1.54 11.58
CA VAL A 572 -19.97 1.26 12.77
C VAL A 572 -21.39 1.03 12.32
N LEU A 573 -21.89 -0.18 12.54
CA LEU A 573 -23.16 -0.67 12.03
C LEU A 573 -24.09 -1.04 13.20
N PRO A 574 -24.98 -0.12 13.62
CA PRO A 574 -26.00 -0.43 14.61
C PRO A 574 -27.10 -1.28 13.97
N SER A 575 -27.41 -2.41 14.61
CA SER A 575 -28.46 -3.36 14.21
C SER A 575 -29.44 -3.63 15.34
#